data_AF-A0A939AWY2-F1
#
_entry.id   AF-A0A939AWY2-F1
#
_cell.length_a   1.000
_cell.length_b   1.000
_cell.length_c   1.000
_cell.angle_alpha   90.00
_cell.angle_beta   90.00
_cell.angle_gamma   90.00
#
_symmetry.space_group_name_H-M   'P 1'
#
loop_
_entity.id
_entity.type
_entity.pdbx_description
1 polymer ?
#
loop_
_entity_poly.entity_id
_entity_poly.type
_entity_poly.pdbx_seq_one_letter_code
_entity_poly.pdbx_strand_id
1 'polypeptide(L)'
;MAAAFDHSWRLLNARPQSILRQLSVFHGGCTAVAAEAVTGAPAADLEELIDASWLRVDAQGRYRLHELTRQYCEEKLQTEHAPHCGETPDQVRDRHAAYYRSLLLARQGELYRRPGILTEMAPEYDNLVAAWRWFVATDVCEAARTYPLNNPGKRRSQTAYEPAFRGSATP
;
A
#
# COMPACT_ATOMS: atom_id res chain seq x y z
N MET A 1 3.76 -10.68 24.65
CA MET A 1 2.94 -11.36 23.61
C MET A 1 3.76 -11.77 22.39
N ALA A 2 4.82 -11.06 21.99
CA ALA A 2 5.68 -11.46 20.86
C ALA A 2 6.41 -12.81 21.03
N ALA A 3 6.72 -13.24 22.26
CA ALA A 3 7.52 -14.44 22.51
C ALA A 3 6.89 -15.76 22.01
N ALA A 4 5.56 -15.88 22.00
CA ALA A 4 4.88 -17.08 21.51
C ALA A 4 4.93 -17.17 19.98
N PHE A 5 4.75 -16.04 19.28
CA PHE A 5 4.88 -15.98 17.83
C PHE A 5 6.32 -16.20 17.37
N ASP A 6 7.29 -15.71 18.13
CA ASP A 6 8.71 -15.80 17.76
C ASP A 6 9.23 -17.25 17.74
N HIS A 7 8.70 -18.13 18.60
CA HIS A 7 9.04 -19.54 18.55
C HIS A 7 8.54 -20.19 17.26
N SER A 8 7.24 -20.07 16.96
CA SER A 8 6.65 -20.62 15.73
C SER A 8 7.26 -19.99 14.47
N TRP A 9 7.65 -18.71 14.53
CA TRP A 9 8.29 -17.99 13.42
C TRP A 9 9.63 -18.60 13.07
N ARG A 10 10.46 -18.91 14.07
CA ARG A 10 11.79 -19.51 13.89
C ARG A 10 11.75 -20.96 13.38
N LEU A 11 10.61 -21.63 13.47
CA LEU A 11 10.42 -22.98 12.90
C LEU A 11 10.17 -22.94 11.38
N LEU A 12 9.78 -21.79 10.83
CA LEU A 12 9.56 -21.64 9.40
C LEU A 12 10.88 -21.48 8.65
N ASN A 13 10.94 -22.06 7.45
CA ASN A 13 12.02 -21.83 6.52
C ASN A 13 11.97 -20.39 5.95
N ALA A 14 13.08 -19.95 5.36
CA ALA A 14 13.22 -18.58 4.84
C ALA A 14 12.15 -18.18 3.80
N ARG A 15 11.67 -19.14 2.99
CA ARG A 15 10.65 -18.92 1.96
C ARG A 15 9.26 -18.60 2.58
N PRO A 16 8.66 -19.46 3.41
CA PRO A 16 7.43 -19.14 4.16
C PRO A 16 7.52 -17.85 4.98
N GLN A 17 8.65 -17.57 5.64
CA GLN A 17 8.87 -16.31 6.36
C GLN A 17 8.86 -15.09 5.44
N SER A 18 9.43 -15.20 4.24
CA SER A 18 9.36 -14.13 3.25
C SER A 18 7.90 -13.87 2.83
N ILE A 19 7.16 -14.93 2.53
CA ILE A 19 5.77 -14.82 2.07
C ILE A 19 4.88 -14.21 3.17
N LEU A 20 5.00 -14.64 4.42
CA LEU A 20 4.23 -14.06 5.53
C LEU A 20 4.52 -12.58 5.75
N ARG A 21 5.79 -12.17 5.66
CA ARG A 21 6.16 -10.74 5.70
C ARG A 21 5.47 -9.98 4.58
N GLN A 22 5.44 -10.50 3.38
CA GLN A 22 4.80 -9.83 2.25
C GLN A 22 3.28 -9.80 2.38
N LEU A 23 2.65 -10.88 2.86
CA LEU A 23 1.21 -10.94 3.08
C LEU A 23 0.73 -9.96 4.17
N SER A 24 1.63 -9.47 5.03
CA SER A 24 1.29 -8.49 6.08
C SER A 24 0.76 -7.15 5.55
N VAL A 25 1.01 -6.84 4.27
CA VAL A 25 0.50 -5.61 3.62
C VAL A 25 -1.00 -5.67 3.36
N PHE A 26 -1.59 -6.88 3.31
CA PHE A 26 -3.02 -7.05 3.13
C PHE A 26 -3.79 -6.81 4.43
N HIS A 27 -4.87 -6.05 4.32
CA HIS A 27 -5.80 -5.72 5.38
C HIS A 27 -7.15 -6.36 5.06
N GLY A 28 -7.73 -7.13 5.99
CA GLY A 28 -9.00 -7.84 5.75
C GLY A 28 -8.86 -9.11 4.89
N GLY A 29 -7.63 -9.50 4.55
CA GLY A 29 -7.32 -10.70 3.76
C GLY A 29 -7.31 -10.47 2.26
N CYS A 30 -6.99 -11.52 1.51
CA CYS A 30 -6.75 -11.45 0.08
C CYS A 30 -7.26 -12.71 -0.65
N THR A 31 -7.48 -12.57 -1.95
CA THR A 31 -7.73 -13.72 -2.84
C THR A 31 -6.41 -14.41 -3.20
N ALA A 32 -6.48 -15.65 -3.70
CA ALA A 32 -5.31 -16.35 -4.24
C ALA A 32 -4.56 -15.51 -5.28
N VAL A 33 -5.32 -14.91 -6.21
CA VAL A 33 -4.80 -14.07 -7.30
C VAL A 33 -4.07 -12.84 -6.75
N ALA A 34 -4.63 -12.20 -5.73
CA ALA A 34 -3.99 -11.05 -5.09
C ALA A 34 -2.71 -11.45 -4.35
N ALA A 35 -2.76 -12.55 -3.59
CA ALA A 35 -1.60 -13.09 -2.88
C ALA A 35 -0.45 -13.43 -3.85
N GLU A 36 -0.75 -14.12 -4.95
CA GLU A 36 0.23 -14.46 -5.98
C GLU A 36 0.81 -13.20 -6.65
N ALA A 37 -0.03 -12.23 -7.02
CA ALA A 37 0.43 -11.00 -7.66
C ALA A 37 1.39 -10.17 -6.76
N VAL A 38 1.16 -10.18 -5.45
CA VAL A 38 1.95 -9.39 -4.49
C VAL A 38 3.15 -10.14 -3.93
N THR A 39 3.09 -11.48 -3.84
CA THR A 39 4.15 -12.27 -3.18
C THR A 39 4.92 -13.18 -4.14
N GLY A 40 4.39 -13.46 -5.32
CA GLY A 40 4.90 -14.49 -6.22
C GLY A 40 4.83 -15.91 -5.64
N ALA A 41 4.00 -16.12 -4.60
CA ALA A 41 3.81 -17.42 -3.98
C ALA A 41 2.78 -18.25 -4.77
N PRO A 42 3.14 -19.46 -5.25
CA PRO A 42 2.16 -20.41 -5.76
C PRO A 42 1.23 -20.90 -4.65
N ALA A 43 0.10 -21.51 -5.02
CA ALA A 43 -0.88 -22.05 -4.07
C ALA A 43 -0.26 -23.02 -3.04
N ALA A 44 0.70 -23.85 -3.43
CA ALA A 44 1.39 -24.79 -2.55
C ALA A 44 2.12 -24.10 -1.38
N ASP A 45 2.73 -22.93 -1.63
CA ASP A 45 3.39 -22.16 -0.57
C ASP A 45 2.35 -21.58 0.43
N LEU A 46 1.14 -21.24 -0.06
CA LEU A 46 0.05 -20.75 0.79
C LEU A 46 -0.58 -21.89 1.61
N GLU A 47 -0.65 -23.10 1.05
CA GLU A 47 -1.10 -24.32 1.75
C GLU A 47 -0.17 -24.66 2.92
N GLU A 48 1.16 -24.61 2.73
CA GLU A 48 2.13 -24.81 3.81
C GLU A 48 1.90 -23.83 4.99
N LEU A 49 1.56 -22.58 4.68
CA LEU A 49 1.25 -21.57 5.69
C LEU A 49 -0.09 -21.79 6.40
N ILE A 50 -1.05 -22.45 5.74
CA ILE A 50 -2.31 -22.88 6.36
C ILE A 50 -2.05 -24.05 7.31
N ASP A 51 -1.28 -25.05 6.88
CA ASP A 51 -0.90 -26.20 7.71
C ASP A 51 -0.11 -25.77 8.95
N ALA A 52 0.77 -24.78 8.78
CA ALA A 52 1.49 -24.14 9.88
C ALA A 52 0.63 -23.17 10.73
N SER A 53 -0.67 -23.06 10.45
CA SER A 53 -1.66 -22.23 11.16
C SER A 53 -1.36 -20.72 11.16
N TRP A 54 -0.56 -20.23 10.22
CA TRP A 54 -0.29 -18.80 10.02
C TRP A 54 -1.33 -18.12 9.15
N LEU A 55 -1.89 -18.86 8.18
CA LEU A 55 -3.00 -18.43 7.34
C LEU A 55 -4.28 -19.21 7.67
N ARG A 56 -5.41 -18.57 7.42
CA ARG A 56 -6.73 -19.21 7.42
C ARG A 56 -7.45 -18.87 6.14
N VAL A 57 -8.27 -19.81 5.67
CA VAL A 57 -9.19 -19.58 4.56
C VAL A 57 -10.59 -19.39 5.12
N ASP A 58 -11.26 -18.29 4.76
CA ASP A 58 -12.64 -18.05 5.16
C ASP A 58 -13.64 -18.81 4.28
N ALA A 59 -14.93 -18.74 4.62
CA ALA A 59 -15.99 -19.42 3.87
C ALA A 59 -16.13 -18.96 2.41
N GLN A 60 -15.52 -17.82 2.06
CA GLN A 60 -15.49 -17.26 0.71
C GLN A 60 -14.19 -17.59 -0.03
N GLY A 61 -13.32 -18.45 0.54
CA GLY A 61 -12.06 -18.85 -0.08
C GLY A 61 -10.95 -17.81 0.02
N ARG A 62 -11.06 -16.81 0.92
CA ARG A 62 -10.04 -15.77 1.08
C ARG A 62 -9.01 -16.15 2.14
N TYR A 63 -7.76 -15.87 1.85
CA TYR A 63 -6.66 -16.02 2.79
C TYR A 63 -6.64 -14.85 3.77
N ARG A 64 -6.57 -15.14 5.06
CA ARG A 64 -6.50 -14.15 6.13
C ARG A 64 -5.35 -14.46 7.08
N LEU A 65 -4.57 -13.43 7.39
CA LEU A 65 -3.78 -13.41 8.63
C LEU A 65 -4.66 -12.93 9.77
N HIS A 66 -4.46 -13.50 10.95
CA HIS A 66 -5.00 -12.92 12.17
C HIS A 66 -4.32 -11.55 12.42
N GLU A 67 -5.07 -10.54 12.87
CA GLU A 67 -4.56 -9.16 12.92
C GLU A 67 -3.27 -9.02 13.76
N LEU A 68 -3.18 -9.71 14.90
CA LEU A 68 -1.95 -9.72 15.71
C LEU A 68 -0.75 -10.35 14.97
N THR A 69 -0.99 -11.40 14.19
CA THR A 69 0.03 -12.06 13.38
C THR A 69 0.45 -11.17 12.21
N ARG A 70 -0.52 -10.47 11.59
CA ARG A 70 -0.26 -9.49 10.52
C ARG A 70 0.66 -8.39 11.02
N GLN A 71 0.36 -7.79 12.17
CA GLN A 71 1.20 -6.75 12.80
C GLN A 71 2.62 -7.26 13.09
N TYR A 72 2.74 -8.47 13.66
CA TYR A 72 4.04 -9.10 13.87
C TYR A 72 4.83 -9.29 12.56
N CYS A 73 4.18 -9.82 11.51
CA CYS A 73 4.81 -10.00 10.20
C CYS A 73 5.16 -8.66 9.52
N GLU A 74 4.37 -7.60 9.74
CA GLU A 74 4.67 -6.25 9.25
C GLU A 74 5.89 -5.67 9.96
N GLU A 75 6.01 -5.82 11.27
CA GLU A 75 7.21 -5.43 12.01
C GLU A 75 8.45 -6.18 11.48
N LYS A 76 8.33 -7.48 11.22
CA LYS A 76 9.39 -8.28 10.60
C LYS A 76 9.72 -7.82 9.18
N LEU A 77 8.72 -7.41 8.40
CA LEU A 77 8.93 -6.83 7.08
C LEU A 77 9.74 -5.53 7.19
N GLN A 78 9.49 -4.68 8.19
CA GLN A 78 10.22 -3.42 8.40
C GLN A 78 11.62 -3.56 9.01
N THR A 79 11.88 -4.62 9.78
CA THR A 79 13.09 -4.72 10.62
C THR A 79 14.09 -5.74 10.10
N GLU A 80 13.61 -6.89 9.60
CA GLU A 80 14.43 -8.04 9.26
C GLU A 80 14.57 -8.20 7.74
N HIS A 81 14.70 -7.11 7.00
CA HIS A 81 14.99 -7.14 5.55
C HIS A 81 16.20 -8.04 5.31
N ALA A 82 15.96 -9.29 4.92
CA ALA A 82 17.02 -10.23 4.71
C ALA A 82 17.78 -9.76 3.46
N PRO A 83 19.09 -9.44 3.56
CA PRO A 83 19.88 -8.96 2.42
C PRO A 83 19.86 -9.94 1.23
N HIS A 84 19.51 -11.20 1.46
CA HIS A 84 19.50 -12.27 0.47
C HIS A 84 18.21 -12.34 -0.36
N CYS A 85 17.14 -11.65 0.05
CA CYS A 85 15.86 -11.67 -0.67
C CYS A 85 15.69 -10.46 -1.59
N GLY A 86 16.47 -9.38 -1.43
CA GLY A 86 16.46 -8.21 -2.29
C GLY A 86 15.16 -7.38 -2.28
N GLU A 87 14.11 -7.84 -1.61
CA GLU A 87 12.81 -7.18 -1.56
C GLU A 87 12.69 -6.22 -0.39
N THR A 88 12.46 -4.94 -0.68
CA THR A 88 12.16 -3.90 0.30
C THR A 88 10.66 -3.83 0.61
N PRO A 89 10.22 -3.30 1.77
CA PRO A 89 8.81 -3.18 2.08
C PRO A 89 8.10 -2.26 1.09
N ASP A 90 8.82 -1.25 0.62
CA ASP A 90 8.33 -0.30 -0.36
C ASP A 90 7.99 -1.02 -1.67
N GLN A 91 8.85 -1.94 -2.14
CA GLN A 91 8.55 -2.76 -3.33
C GLN A 91 7.34 -3.67 -3.14
N VAL A 92 7.15 -4.24 -1.94
CA VAL A 92 5.97 -5.05 -1.64
C VAL A 92 4.70 -4.18 -1.66
N ARG A 93 4.76 -3.00 -1.04
CA ARG A 93 3.65 -2.04 -1.01
C ARG A 93 3.35 -1.46 -2.39
N ASP A 94 4.36 -1.25 -3.23
CA ASP A 94 4.23 -0.84 -4.62
C ASP A 94 3.47 -1.90 -5.43
N ARG A 95 3.85 -3.19 -5.31
CA ARG A 95 3.12 -4.29 -5.97
C ARG A 95 1.68 -4.38 -5.50
N HIS A 96 1.45 -4.28 -4.19
CA HIS A 96 0.11 -4.25 -3.61
C HIS A 96 -0.73 -3.08 -4.15
N ALA A 97 -0.17 -1.86 -4.16
CA ALA A 97 -0.87 -0.69 -4.68
C ALA A 97 -1.13 -0.79 -6.19
N ALA A 98 -0.17 -1.29 -6.96
CA ALA A 98 -0.33 -1.51 -8.40
C ALA A 98 -1.42 -2.54 -8.72
N TYR A 99 -1.50 -3.63 -7.96
CA TYR A 99 -2.55 -4.65 -8.11
C TYR A 99 -3.94 -4.04 -7.86
N TYR A 100 -4.12 -3.36 -6.72
CA TYR A 100 -5.43 -2.80 -6.35
C TYR A 100 -5.86 -1.62 -7.25
N ARG A 101 -4.90 -0.83 -7.74
CA ARG A 101 -5.15 0.16 -8.80
C ARG A 101 -5.67 -0.50 -10.07
N SER A 102 -5.00 -1.58 -10.51
CA SER A 102 -5.39 -2.31 -11.72
C SER A 102 -6.77 -2.94 -11.58
N LEU A 103 -7.06 -3.53 -10.41
CA LEU A 103 -8.37 -4.09 -10.08
C LEU A 103 -9.48 -3.04 -10.16
N LEU A 104 -9.24 -1.84 -9.59
CA LEU A 104 -10.21 -0.74 -9.60
C LEU A 104 -10.45 -0.21 -11.02
N LEU A 105 -9.40 -0.03 -11.81
CA LEU A 105 -9.51 0.43 -13.20
C LEU A 105 -10.27 -0.58 -14.07
N ALA A 106 -9.99 -1.88 -13.91
CA ALA A 106 -10.69 -2.94 -14.63
C ALA A 106 -12.20 -2.95 -14.33
N ARG A 107 -12.60 -2.60 -13.10
CA ARG A 107 -14.00 -2.60 -12.66
C ARG A 107 -14.69 -1.24 -12.74
N GLN A 108 -13.99 -0.18 -13.14
CA GLN A 108 -14.53 1.19 -13.15
C GLN A 108 -15.83 1.30 -13.97
N GLY A 109 -15.92 0.60 -15.10
CA GLY A 109 -17.13 0.60 -15.93
C GLY A 109 -18.34 -0.07 -15.26
N GLU A 110 -18.11 -1.05 -14.39
CA GLU A 110 -19.15 -1.78 -13.67
C GLU A 110 -19.65 -1.03 -12.44
N LEU A 111 -18.78 -0.23 -11.79
CA LEU A 111 -19.11 0.59 -10.63
C LEU A 111 -20.36 1.46 -10.85
N TYR A 112 -20.55 1.98 -12.06
CA TYR A 112 -21.68 2.83 -12.42
C TYR A 112 -22.88 2.08 -13.00
N ARG A 113 -22.67 0.86 -13.51
CA ARG A 113 -23.66 0.13 -14.32
C ARG A 113 -24.31 -1.03 -13.60
N ARG A 114 -23.66 -1.57 -12.56
CA ARG A 114 -24.09 -2.81 -11.90
C ARG A 114 -24.46 -2.55 -10.44
N PRO A 115 -25.75 -2.53 -10.08
CA PRO A 115 -26.14 -2.51 -8.68
C PRO A 115 -25.60 -3.78 -7.99
N GLY A 116 -24.95 -3.62 -6.82
CA GLY A 116 -24.36 -4.72 -6.05
C GLY A 116 -22.83 -4.88 -6.17
N ILE A 117 -22.19 -4.24 -7.13
CA ILE A 117 -20.72 -4.30 -7.29
C ILE A 117 -19.97 -3.78 -6.05
N LEU A 118 -20.54 -2.80 -5.34
CA LEU A 118 -19.97 -2.29 -4.09
C LEU A 118 -20.00 -3.34 -2.98
N THR A 119 -21.03 -4.18 -2.91
CA THR A 119 -21.11 -5.29 -1.95
C THR A 119 -20.06 -6.34 -2.26
N GLU A 120 -19.84 -6.64 -3.54
CA GLU A 120 -18.80 -7.58 -3.98
C GLU A 120 -17.38 -7.04 -3.78
N MET A 121 -17.20 -5.72 -3.84
CA MET A 121 -15.92 -5.06 -3.59
C MET A 121 -15.70 -4.73 -2.11
N ALA A 122 -16.71 -4.86 -1.25
CA ALA A 122 -16.59 -4.57 0.18
C ALA A 122 -15.43 -5.31 0.86
N PRO A 123 -15.13 -6.60 0.56
CA PRO A 123 -13.98 -7.29 1.13
C PRO A 123 -12.62 -6.71 0.70
N GLU A 124 -12.56 -5.93 -0.37
CA GLU A 124 -11.33 -5.28 -0.85
C GLU A 124 -11.15 -3.86 -0.31
N TYR A 125 -12.13 -3.32 0.43
CA TYR A 125 -12.14 -1.94 0.86
C TYR A 125 -10.89 -1.56 1.69
N ASP A 126 -10.53 -2.37 2.68
CA ASP A 126 -9.38 -2.08 3.54
C ASP A 126 -8.06 -2.11 2.74
N ASN A 127 -7.94 -3.06 1.81
CA ASN A 127 -6.79 -3.13 0.91
C ASN A 127 -6.74 -1.95 -0.06
N LEU A 128 -7.89 -1.50 -0.59
CA LEU A 128 -7.98 -0.32 -1.46
C LEU A 128 -7.57 0.95 -0.71
N VAL A 129 -8.01 1.11 0.54
CA VAL A 129 -7.61 2.24 1.40
C VAL A 129 -6.11 2.19 1.71
N ALA A 130 -5.57 1.01 2.02
CA ALA A 130 -4.13 0.85 2.25
C ALA A 130 -3.30 1.17 0.99
N ALA A 131 -3.72 0.66 -0.18
CA ALA A 131 -3.11 0.96 -1.47
C ALA A 131 -3.16 2.45 -1.81
N TRP A 132 -4.30 3.11 -1.58
CA TRP A 132 -4.47 4.54 -1.81
C TRP A 132 -3.56 5.38 -0.91
N ARG A 133 -3.49 5.05 0.39
CA ARG A 133 -2.60 5.73 1.34
C ARG A 133 -1.14 5.60 0.93
N TRP A 134 -0.73 4.41 0.50
CA TRP A 134 0.61 4.19 -0.03
C TRP A 134 0.87 5.05 -1.27
N PHE A 135 -0.04 5.03 -2.24
CA PHE A 135 0.09 5.81 -3.46
C PHE A 135 0.23 7.32 -3.17
N VAL A 136 -0.62 7.88 -2.31
CA VAL A 136 -0.55 9.30 -1.94
C VAL A 136 0.75 9.61 -1.20
N ALA A 137 1.21 8.74 -0.29
CA ALA A 137 2.46 8.96 0.42
C ALA A 137 3.67 8.96 -0.53
N THR A 138 3.71 8.00 -1.47
CA THR A 138 4.78 7.88 -2.45
C THR A 138 4.74 8.98 -3.51
N ASP A 139 3.55 9.36 -4.00
CA ASP A 139 3.36 10.47 -4.96
C ASP A 139 3.73 11.83 -4.34
N VAL A 140 3.38 12.07 -3.08
CA VAL A 140 3.84 13.25 -2.34
C VAL A 140 5.36 13.21 -2.13
N CYS A 141 5.96 12.04 -1.88
CA CYS A 141 7.40 11.90 -1.80
C CYS A 141 8.10 12.13 -3.15
N GLU A 142 7.52 11.67 -4.25
CA GLU A 142 8.03 11.89 -5.61
C GLU A 142 7.90 13.36 -6.01
N ALA A 143 6.75 13.99 -5.74
CA ALA A 143 6.53 15.42 -5.92
C ALA A 143 7.47 16.27 -5.05
N ALA A 144 7.71 15.89 -3.79
CA ALA A 144 8.63 16.58 -2.89
C ALA A 144 10.12 16.38 -3.27
N ARG A 145 10.48 15.24 -3.88
CA ARG A 145 11.81 15.02 -4.48
C ARG A 145 11.99 15.84 -5.77
N THR A 146 10.93 15.95 -6.56
CA THR A 146 10.92 16.68 -7.84
C THR A 146 10.88 18.20 -7.65
N TYR A 147 10.20 18.65 -6.59
CA TYR A 147 10.11 20.04 -6.16
C TYR A 147 10.38 20.16 -4.66
N PRO A 148 11.67 20.15 -4.23
CA PRO A 148 11.98 20.43 -2.84
C PRO A 148 11.48 21.85 -2.52
N LEU A 149 10.62 21.96 -1.50
CA LEU A 149 10.03 23.23 -1.01
C LEU A 149 11.05 24.22 -0.44
N ASN A 150 12.33 24.11 -0.80
CA ASN A 150 13.34 25.10 -0.46
C ASN A 150 13.46 26.13 -1.59
N ASN A 151 12.46 27.01 -1.67
CA ASN A 151 12.59 28.26 -2.41
C ASN A 151 12.73 29.43 -1.41
N PRO A 152 13.95 29.77 -0.95
CA PRO A 152 14.17 30.97 -0.15
C PRO A 152 14.11 32.27 -0.99
N GLY A 153 13.57 32.23 -2.22
CA GLY A 153 13.67 33.31 -3.21
C GLY A 153 12.42 34.18 -3.42
N LYS A 154 11.31 34.01 -2.69
CA LYS A 154 10.19 34.97 -2.74
C LYS A 154 10.15 35.85 -1.48
N ARG A 155 11.25 36.56 -1.21
CA ARG A 155 11.17 37.81 -0.45
C ARG A 155 10.61 38.90 -1.36
N ARG A 156 9.48 39.43 -0.93
CA ARG A 156 8.76 40.63 -1.38
C ARG A 156 9.62 41.65 -2.14
N SER A 157 9.13 42.01 -3.32
CA SER A 157 9.24 43.34 -3.94
C SER A 157 7.83 43.61 -4.49
N GLN A 158 6.93 44.32 -3.82
CA GLN A 158 6.98 45.76 -3.54
C GLN A 158 7.80 46.53 -4.57
N THR A 159 7.18 46.87 -5.69
CA THR A 159 7.56 48.02 -6.49
C THR A 159 6.29 48.73 -6.97
N ALA A 160 6.08 49.91 -6.38
CA ALA A 160 5.34 51.09 -6.83
C ALA A 160 4.09 50.93 -7.72
N TYR A 161 2.94 51.24 -7.13
CA TYR A 161 1.82 51.85 -7.85
C TYR A 161 2.10 53.35 -7.98
N GLU A 162 2.48 53.82 -9.17
CA GLU A 162 2.50 55.25 -9.52
C GLU A 162 1.09 55.70 -9.94
N PRO A 163 0.48 56.71 -9.31
CA PRO A 163 -0.78 57.26 -9.79
C PRO A 163 -0.52 58.26 -10.92
N ALA A 164 -1.15 58.01 -12.08
CA ALA A 164 -1.19 58.96 -13.18
C ALA A 164 -2.00 60.19 -12.78
N PHE A 165 -1.32 61.29 -12.44
CA PHE A 165 -1.89 62.63 -12.40
C PHE A 165 -1.16 63.48 -13.44
N ARG A 166 -1.82 63.77 -14.56
CA ARG A 166 -1.42 64.88 -15.43
C ARG A 166 -2.68 65.61 -15.88
N GLY A 167 -2.89 66.77 -15.25
CA GLY A 167 -3.94 67.70 -15.63
C GLY A 167 -3.72 68.26 -17.04
N SER A 168 -4.82 68.55 -17.71
CA SER A 168 -4.85 69.49 -18.82
C SER A 168 -5.73 70.66 -18.41
N ALA A 169 -5.08 71.81 -18.22
CA ALA A 169 -5.72 73.11 -18.13
C ALA A 169 -5.89 73.66 -19.55
N THR A 170 -7.07 74.19 -19.81
CA THR A 170 -7.47 75.05 -20.93
C THR A 170 -6.61 76.32 -21.00
N PRO A 171 -6.59 77.01 -22.14
CA PRO A 171 -7.53 78.12 -22.31
C PRO A 171 -8.54 77.91 -23.45
#